data_AF-A0A2V9VSK1-F1
#
_entry.id   AF-A0A2V9VSK1-F1
#
_cell.length_a   1.000
_cell.length_b   1.000
_cell.length_c   1.000
_cell.angle_alpha   90.00
_cell.angle_beta   90.00
_cell.angle_gamma   90.00
#
_symmetry.space_group_name_H-M   'P 1'
#
loop_
_entity.id
_entity.type
_entity.pdbx_description
1 polymer ?
#
loop_
_entity_poly.entity_id
_entity_poly.type
_entity_poly.pdbx_seq_one_letter_code
_entity_poly.pdbx_strand_id
1 'polypeptide(L)' 'RVRDQGVGIPADDMKRIFKRFYRVTHRSLAHVKGTGLGLFIVRAIAEKHGGKVFAESAGEGQGTTIVLELPRWAA' A
#
# COMPACT_ATOMS: atom_id res chain seq x y z
N ARG A 1 -0.49 2.67 11.79
CA ARG A 1 -1.03 1.53 10.99
C ARG A 1 -2.45 1.88 10.58
N VAL A 2 -2.89 1.51 9.39
CA VAL A 2 -4.26 1.73 8.88
C VAL A 2 -4.77 0.40 8.32
N ARG A 3 -5.97 -0.04 8.72
CA ARG A 3 -6.58 -1.32 8.31
C ARG A 3 -7.91 -1.08 7.61
N ASP A 4 -8.16 -1.84 6.55
CA ASP A 4 -9.44 -1.93 5.85
C ASP A 4 -10.00 -3.36 5.83
N GLN A 5 -11.23 -3.52 5.32
CA GLN A 5 -11.94 -4.79 5.13
C GLN A 5 -12.26 -5.03 3.64
N GLY A 6 -11.48 -4.44 2.74
CA GLY A 6 -11.68 -4.50 1.29
C GLY A 6 -11.19 -5.80 0.67
N VAL A 7 -10.91 -5.73 -0.63
CA VAL A 7 -10.61 -6.90 -1.48
C VAL A 7 -9.30 -7.62 -1.15
N GLY A 8 -8.45 -7.06 -0.27
CA GLY A 8 -7.14 -7.62 0.02
C GLY A 8 -6.13 -7.48 -1.13
N ILE A 9 -4.92 -8.02 -0.94
CA ILE A 9 -3.83 -7.96 -1.91
C ILE A 9 -3.19 -9.35 -2.06
N PRO A 10 -3.08 -9.88 -3.29
CA PRO A 10 -2.35 -11.11 -3.56
C PRO A 10 -0.87 -11.01 -3.17
N ALA A 11 -0.27 -12.12 -2.72
CA ALA A 11 1.11 -12.14 -2.24
C ALA A 11 2.12 -11.57 -3.25
N ASP A 12 1.95 -11.89 -4.54
CA ASP A 12 2.83 -11.46 -5.63
C ASP A 12 2.77 -9.94 -5.88
N ASP A 13 1.71 -9.29 -5.42
CA ASP A 13 1.48 -7.86 -5.61
C ASP A 13 1.92 -7.00 -4.44
N MET A 14 2.15 -7.60 -3.25
CA MET A 14 2.50 -6.89 -2.02
C MET A 14 3.63 -5.87 -2.16
N LYS A 15 4.65 -6.19 -2.97
CA LYS A 15 5.77 -5.26 -3.25
C LYS A 15 5.48 -4.34 -4.44
N ARG A 16 4.64 -4.78 -5.38
CA ARG A 16 4.34 -4.08 -6.63
C ARG A 16 3.38 -2.91 -6.42
N ILE A 17 2.49 -2.96 -5.43
CA ILE A 17 1.54 -1.87 -5.10
C ILE A 17 2.20 -0.50 -4.83
N PHE A 18 3.49 -0.48 -4.49
CA PHE A 18 4.26 0.75 -4.31
C PHE A 18 4.96 1.23 -5.58
N LYS A 19 4.85 0.53 -6.71
CA LYS A 19 5.38 0.97 -8.00
C LYS A 19 4.47 2.04 -8.61
N ARG A 20 5.08 3.03 -9.24
CA ARG A 20 4.37 4.10 -9.95
C ARG A 20 3.45 3.50 -11.01
N PHE A 21 2.20 3.97 -11.03
CA PHE A 21 1.13 3.51 -11.96
C PHE A 21 0.70 2.05 -11.80
N TYR A 22 1.21 1.33 -10.80
CA TYR A 22 0.81 -0.05 -10.60
C TYR A 22 -0.59 -0.13 -10.00
N ARG A 23 -1.39 -1.04 -10.52
CA ARG A 23 -2.73 -1.36 -10.04
C ARG A 23 -2.89 -2.87 -10.04
N VAL A 24 -3.35 -3.42 -8.91
CA VAL A 24 -3.74 -4.82 -8.84
C VAL A 24 -4.90 -5.03 -9.81
N THR A 25 -4.76 -5.99 -10.71
CA THR A 25 -5.76 -6.26 -11.73
C THR A 25 -6.75 -7.28 -11.17
N HIS A 26 -7.80 -6.79 -10.52
CA HIS A 26 -8.93 -7.60 -10.06
C HIS A 26 -10.20 -7.26 -10.81
N ARG A 27 -11.02 -8.26 -11.13
CA ARG A 27 -12.32 -8.07 -11.80
C ARG A 27 -13.24 -7.13 -10.99
N SER A 28 -13.17 -7.19 -9.66
CA SER A 28 -13.89 -6.29 -8.74
C SER A 28 -13.36 -4.85 -8.72
N LEU A 29 -12.10 -4.62 -9.11
CA LEU A 29 -11.45 -3.30 -9.11
C LEU A 29 -11.51 -2.60 -10.48
N ALA A 30 -12.06 -3.25 -11.50
CA ALA A 30 -12.13 -2.71 -12.86
C ALA A 30 -12.87 -1.36 -12.94
N HIS A 31 -13.88 -1.17 -12.09
CA HIS A 31 -14.69 0.07 -12.04
C HIS A 31 -14.12 1.13 -11.09
N VAL A 32 -13.13 0.78 -10.27
CA VAL A 32 -12.52 1.73 -9.32
C VAL A 32 -11.58 2.64 -10.10
N LYS A 33 -11.84 3.95 -10.07
CA LYS A 33 -10.97 4.95 -10.71
C LYS A 33 -9.72 5.19 -9.84
N GLY A 34 -8.57 5.31 -10.49
CA GLY A 34 -7.31 5.62 -9.82
C GLY A 34 -6.12 5.53 -10.76
N THR A 35 -5.10 6.36 -10.50
CA THR A 35 -3.87 6.42 -11.33
C THR A 35 -2.79 5.45 -10.87
N GLY A 36 -2.92 4.82 -9.69
CA GLY A 36 -1.86 4.00 -9.10
C GLY A 36 -0.67 4.83 -8.58
N LEU A 37 -0.87 6.10 -8.25
CA LEU A 37 0.20 6.97 -7.73
C LEU A 37 0.23 7.09 -6.20
N GLY A 38 -0.88 6.83 -5.52
CA GLY A 38 -1.03 7.10 -4.08
C GLY A 38 0.06 6.43 -3.23
N LEU A 39 0.15 5.10 -3.29
CA LEU A 39 1.14 4.34 -2.50
C LEU A 39 2.59 4.62 -2.91
N PHE A 40 2.84 4.90 -4.19
CA PHE A 40 4.16 5.34 -4.65
C PHE A 40 4.56 6.66 -3.97
N ILE A 41 3.66 7.64 -3.92
CA ILE A 41 3.89 8.93 -3.24
C ILE A 41 4.11 8.71 -1.74
N VAL A 42 3.29 7.87 -1.09
CA VAL A 42 3.45 7.54 0.34
C VAL A 42 4.83 6.96 0.62
N ARG A 43 5.32 6.03 -0.22
CA ARG A 43 6.66 5.46 -0.06
C ARG A 43 7.75 6.52 -0.19
N ALA A 44 7.68 7.37 -1.21
CA ALA A 44 8.66 8.44 -1.38
C ALA A 44 8.66 9.43 -0.21
N ILE A 45 7.49 9.76 0.35
CA ILE A 45 7.38 10.61 1.54
C ILE A 45 7.98 9.91 2.76
N ALA A 46 7.63 8.64 3.01
CA ALA A 46 8.17 7.89 4.14
C ALA A 46 9.70 7.82 4.10
N GLU A 47 10.27 7.49 2.94
CA GLU A 47 11.73 7.42 2.71
C GLU A 47 12.40 8.78 2.95
N LYS A 48 11.80 9.89 2.46
CA LYS A 48 12.31 11.25 2.71
C LYS A 48 12.32 11.64 4.19
N HIS A 49 11.46 11.03 5.01
CA HIS A 49 11.43 11.24 6.45
C HIS A 49 12.28 10.20 7.22
N GLY A 50 13.13 9.43 6.52
CA GLY A 50 13.97 8.39 7.13
C GLY A 50 13.20 7.17 7.63
N GLY A 51 11.94 7.03 7.21
CA GLY A 51 11.08 5.92 7.57
C GLY A 51 10.87 4.93 6.42
N LYS A 52 9.91 4.03 6.61
CA LYS A 52 9.48 3.05 5.61
C LYS A 52 7.98 2.81 5.67
N VAL A 53 7.43 2.35 4.56
CA VAL A 53 6.05 1.90 4.46
C VAL A 53 5.99 0.50 3.86
N PHE A 54 5.10 -0.34 4.38
CA PHE A 54 4.82 -1.66 3.83
C PHE A 54 3.35 -2.02 4.04
N ALA A 55 2.91 -3.07 3.34
CA ALA A 55 1.56 -3.60 3.46
C ALA A 55 1.60 -5.00 4.08
N GLU A 56 0.51 -5.37 4.73
CA GLU A 56 0.20 -6.71 5.23
C GLU A 56 -1.21 -7.07 4.74
N SER A 57 -1.37 -8.24 4.14
CA SER A 57 -2.69 -8.78 3.74
C SER A 57 -2.63 -10.31 3.81
N ALA A 58 -3.69 -10.95 4.29
CA ALA A 58 -3.81 -12.40 4.32
C ALA A 58 -4.32 -12.99 2.99
N GLY A 59 -4.44 -12.15 1.95
CA GLY A 59 -4.94 -12.54 0.63
C GLY A 59 -6.30 -11.92 0.32
N GLU A 60 -6.90 -12.41 -0.77
CA GLU A 60 -8.16 -11.87 -1.30
C GLU A 60 -9.32 -11.95 -0.30
N GLY A 61 -10.11 -10.88 -0.23
CA GLY A 61 -11.26 -10.75 0.66
C GLY A 61 -10.93 -10.57 2.15
N GLN A 62 -9.65 -10.50 2.52
CA GLN A 62 -9.21 -10.37 3.93
C GLN A 62 -8.82 -8.94 4.32
N GLY A 63 -9.11 -7.95 3.46
CA GLY A 63 -8.67 -6.58 3.66
C GLY A 63 -7.14 -6.41 3.60
N THR A 64 -6.69 -5.18 3.87
CA THR A 64 -5.28 -4.82 3.89
C THR A 64 -4.95 -3.98 5.11
N THR A 65 -3.71 -4.07 5.59
CA THR A 65 -3.14 -3.16 6.57
C THR A 65 -1.93 -2.46 5.96
N ILE A 66 -1.92 -1.12 5.94
CA ILE A 66 -0.76 -0.31 5.58
C ILE A 66 -0.06 0.16 6.85
N VAL A 67 1.25 -0.07 6.92
CA VAL A 67 2.10 0.24 8.06
C VAL A 67 3.13 1.27 7.64
N LEU A 68 3.12 2.43 8.30
CA LEU A 68 4.13 3.48 8.19
C LEU A 68 4.96 3.47 9.47
N GLU A 69 6.27 3.30 9.35
CA GLU A 69 7.24 3.41 10.42
C GLU A 69 8.10 4.64 10.17
N LEU A 70 8.19 5.51 11.17
CA LEU A 70 9.01 6.73 11.13
C LEU A 70 9.98 6.72 12.31
N PRO A 71 11.19 7.29 12.16
CA PRO A 71 12.07 7.56 13.29
C PRO A 71 11.35 8.42 14.32
N ARG A 72 11.52 8.09 15.60
CA ARG A 72 11.10 9.00 16.66
C ARG A 72 12.02 10.21 16.61
N TRP A 73 11.46 11.41 16.55
CA TRP A 73 12.24 12.62 16.71
C TRP A 73 12.97 12.57 18.06
N ALA A 74 14.31 12.64 18.04
CA ALA A 74 15.10 12.92 19.22
C ALA A 74 15.37 14.43 19.19
N ALA A 75 14.84 15.14 20.19
CA ALA A 75 15.12 16.57 20.39
C ALA A 75 16.55 16.77 20.88
#